data_AF-A0A7S4SLG5-F1
#
_entry.id   AF-A0A7S4SLG5-F1
#
_cell.length_a   1.000
_cell.length_b   1.000
_cell.length_c   1.000
_cell.angle_alpha   90.00
_cell.angle_beta   90.00
_cell.angle_gamma   90.00
#
_symmetry.space_group_name_H-M   'P 1'
#
loop_
_entity.id
_entity.type
_entity.pdbx_description
1 polymer ?
#
loop_
_entity_poly.entity_id
_entity_poly.type
_entity_poly.pdbx_seq_one_letter_code
_entity_poly.pdbx_strand_id
1 'polypeptide(L)'
;EAQVFPGGRLAERSPPALSLRPRGGHAPMEARQRSLGGLRSSHAARGVRGVRGVRSSCSSKAVSAPPEKRAKVDKFANGIIEAIRQADCLNVDCRAMLTAAVPWLLRRVRSGAERHGLQACAEAWITETLHSVQEQLHSAVLECDSQVAEVESERRDLEGKVAQAQAALRVAEKAADTAQLQAASSLDSSEAAKGRLVEAQRARRRGESSLALALKDKQRLDDIIIKHFAPLKGEDAFGVVEVERYAKVLAPLAEDLGLDASLQAALPMSLRRPPGERDAFELSALEQLGTALHKRAVELARVAEANNIAVAELGKTEAMVHMEYNSSDEAQKAAAQSARDARVHRRKLAAAASDAQARLAASEERLAATRTAREEKVNTLREFRSYNMACLDVLQGKAVPARAASASAEA
;
A
#
# COMPACT_ATOMS: atom_id res chain seq x y z
N GLU A 1 -31.92 -10.36 53.65
CA GLU A 1 -31.99 -11.54 52.75
C GLU A 1 -30.61 -11.81 52.19
N ALA A 2 -30.01 -12.90 52.65
CA ALA A 2 -28.68 -13.34 52.26
C ALA A 2 -28.84 -14.44 51.19
N GLN A 3 -28.23 -14.27 50.02
CA GLN A 3 -28.07 -15.35 49.05
C GLN A 3 -26.61 -15.80 49.01
N VAL A 4 -26.42 -16.97 49.58
CA VAL A 4 -25.20 -17.78 49.59
C VAL A 4 -25.14 -18.54 48.26
N PHE A 5 -24.09 -18.34 47.46
CA PHE A 5 -23.75 -19.21 46.34
C PHE A 5 -22.64 -20.18 46.74
N PRO A 6 -22.81 -21.51 46.59
CA PRO A 6 -21.76 -22.47 46.90
C PRO A 6 -20.95 -22.87 45.66
N GLY A 7 -19.63 -22.96 45.85
CA GLY A 7 -18.85 -24.10 45.35
C GLY A 7 -18.50 -24.15 43.85
N GLY A 8 -17.61 -23.27 43.40
CA GLY A 8 -16.83 -23.49 42.18
C GLY A 8 -15.53 -24.25 42.48
N ARG A 9 -15.47 -25.53 42.11
CA ARG A 9 -14.24 -26.37 42.17
C ARG A 9 -13.18 -25.79 41.23
N LEU A 10 -12.07 -25.34 41.79
CA LEU A 10 -10.84 -25.06 41.04
C LEU A 10 -10.20 -26.39 40.64
N ALA A 11 -10.39 -26.78 39.39
CA ALA A 11 -9.58 -27.81 38.76
C ALA A 11 -8.19 -27.23 38.49
N GLU A 12 -7.19 -27.68 39.25
CA GLU A 12 -5.78 -27.53 38.92
C GLU A 12 -5.52 -28.18 37.54
N ARG A 13 -5.40 -27.34 36.51
CA ARG A 13 -4.76 -27.73 35.25
C ARG A 13 -3.36 -27.14 35.24
N SER A 14 -2.37 -27.99 35.52
CA SER A 14 -0.99 -27.75 35.15
C SER A 14 -0.91 -27.39 33.65
N PRO A 15 -0.23 -26.31 33.27
CA PRO A 15 0.07 -26.07 31.87
C PRO A 15 1.15 -27.07 31.40
N PRO A 16 1.04 -27.64 30.18
CA PRO A 16 2.13 -28.41 29.61
C PRO A 16 3.31 -27.49 29.31
N ALA A 17 4.51 -27.96 29.67
CA ALA A 17 5.77 -27.33 29.33
C ALA A 17 5.89 -27.19 27.80
N LEU A 18 5.64 -25.99 27.28
CA LEU A 18 5.96 -25.65 25.91
C LEU A 18 7.48 -25.49 25.81
N SER A 19 8.10 -26.49 25.17
CA SER A 19 9.49 -26.44 24.75
C SER A 19 9.72 -25.21 23.87
N LEU A 20 10.46 -24.24 24.40
CA LEU A 20 11.05 -23.15 23.63
C LEU A 20 12.09 -23.75 22.66
N ARG A 21 11.64 -24.10 21.45
CA ARG A 21 12.54 -24.19 20.30
C ARG A 21 12.98 -22.78 19.93
N PRO A 22 14.28 -22.51 19.74
CA PRO A 22 14.71 -21.24 19.19
C PRO A 22 14.19 -21.15 17.75
N ARG A 23 13.25 -20.23 17.51
CA ARG A 23 12.95 -19.75 16.16
C ARG A 23 14.22 -19.06 15.66
N GLY A 24 14.94 -19.72 14.77
CA GLY A 24 16.04 -19.14 14.03
C GLY A 24 15.60 -17.80 13.44
N GLY A 25 16.46 -16.80 13.61
CA GLY A 25 16.29 -15.49 13.04
C GLY A 25 16.16 -15.60 11.52
N HIS A 26 14.95 -15.36 11.02
CA HIS A 26 14.78 -14.94 9.65
C HIS A 26 15.16 -13.47 9.57
N ALA A 27 16.35 -13.22 9.02
CA ALA A 27 16.75 -11.90 8.56
C ALA A 27 15.67 -11.33 7.61
N PRO A 28 15.43 -10.00 7.62
CA PRO A 28 14.62 -9.37 6.59
C PRO A 28 15.36 -9.51 5.26
N MET A 29 14.84 -10.38 4.41
CA MET A 29 15.31 -10.55 3.04
C MET A 29 15.01 -9.25 2.29
N GLU A 30 16.02 -8.40 2.19
CA GLU A 30 16.07 -7.29 1.26
C GLU A 30 15.72 -7.82 -0.13
N ALA A 31 14.59 -7.38 -0.68
CA ALA A 31 14.19 -7.64 -2.04
C ALA A 31 15.12 -6.86 -2.99
N ARG A 32 16.31 -7.41 -3.21
CA ARG A 32 17.17 -7.11 -4.36
C ARG A 32 16.46 -7.58 -5.63
N GLN A 33 15.72 -6.68 -6.25
CA GLN A 33 15.37 -6.79 -7.66
C GLN A 33 16.62 -6.55 -8.49
N ARG A 34 17.43 -7.59 -8.74
CA ARG A 34 18.29 -7.68 -9.93
C ARG A 34 18.47 -9.12 -10.40
N SER A 35 17.93 -9.35 -11.61
CA SER A 35 18.58 -10.03 -12.74
C SER A 35 18.56 -11.56 -12.81
N LEU A 36 18.55 -12.00 -14.08
CA LEU A 36 18.68 -13.35 -14.63
C LEU A 36 17.35 -14.13 -14.63
N GLY A 37 16.85 -14.65 -15.74
CA GLY A 37 17.51 -15.11 -16.95
C GLY A 37 16.59 -16.17 -17.54
N GLY A 38 16.51 -16.25 -18.86
CA GLY A 38 15.50 -17.03 -19.56
C GLY A 38 15.52 -18.53 -19.26
N LEU A 39 14.33 -19.09 -19.11
CA LEU A 39 13.96 -20.47 -19.39
C LEU A 39 12.58 -20.37 -20.07
N ARG A 40 12.49 -20.43 -21.41
CA ARG A 40 12.26 -21.69 -22.14
C ARG A 40 11.27 -22.61 -21.42
N SER A 41 9.99 -22.44 -21.77
CA SER A 41 8.98 -23.50 -21.78
C SER A 41 7.99 -23.14 -22.89
N SER A 42 8.14 -23.64 -24.12
CA SER A 42 7.77 -24.97 -24.62
C SER A 42 6.27 -25.29 -24.50
N HIS A 43 5.62 -25.28 -25.66
CA HIS A 43 4.53 -26.15 -26.10
C HIS A 43 3.17 -26.09 -25.36
N ALA A 44 2.26 -25.30 -25.93
CA ALA A 44 0.89 -25.75 -26.17
C ALA A 44 0.49 -25.39 -27.61
N ALA A 45 0.87 -26.29 -28.53
CA ALA A 45 0.46 -26.28 -29.91
C ALA A 45 -1.05 -26.58 -30.00
N ARG A 46 -1.87 -25.56 -30.29
CA ARG A 46 -3.22 -25.77 -30.83
C ARG A 46 -3.12 -25.85 -32.34
N GLY A 47 -3.17 -27.08 -32.84
CA GLY A 47 -3.21 -27.40 -34.25
C GLY A 47 -4.47 -26.85 -34.91
N VAL A 48 -4.28 -26.00 -35.92
CA VAL A 48 -5.26 -25.84 -37.00
C VAL A 48 -4.91 -26.86 -38.06
N ARG A 49 -5.86 -27.77 -38.27
CA ARG A 49 -5.81 -28.89 -39.21
C ARG A 49 -5.59 -28.37 -40.62
N GLY A 50 -4.75 -29.09 -41.35
CA GLY A 50 -4.55 -28.88 -42.78
C GLY A 50 -5.82 -29.18 -43.58
N VAL A 51 -6.01 -28.39 -44.63
CA VAL A 51 -6.78 -28.79 -45.81
C VAL A 51 -5.76 -28.93 -46.94
N ARG A 52 -5.35 -30.19 -47.17
CA ARG A 52 -4.71 -30.67 -48.39
C ARG A 52 -5.79 -30.95 -49.43
N GLY A 53 -5.49 -30.66 -50.70
CA GLY A 53 -6.29 -31.03 -51.88
C GLY A 53 -7.25 -29.91 -52.26
N VAL A 54 -7.25 -29.39 -53.49
CA VAL A 54 -7.37 -30.14 -54.74
C VAL A 54 -6.57 -29.44 -55.86
N ARG A 55 -5.79 -30.24 -56.58
CA ARG A 55 -5.27 -29.92 -57.91
C ARG A 55 -6.46 -29.82 -58.87
N SER A 56 -6.63 -28.68 -59.53
CA SER A 56 -7.45 -28.59 -60.73
C SER A 56 -6.75 -27.70 -61.75
N SER A 57 -5.96 -28.35 -62.59
CA SER A 57 -5.49 -27.86 -63.88
C SER A 57 -6.67 -27.65 -64.83
N CYS A 58 -6.88 -26.41 -65.28
CA CYS A 58 -7.50 -26.13 -66.57
C CYS A 58 -6.85 -24.88 -67.16
N SER A 59 -5.78 -25.14 -67.90
CA SER A 59 -5.15 -24.19 -68.82
C SER A 59 -6.09 -24.01 -70.02
N SER A 60 -6.92 -22.97 -70.00
CA SER A 60 -7.58 -22.47 -71.20
C SER A 60 -6.76 -21.30 -71.75
N LYS A 61 -5.95 -21.58 -72.79
CA LYS A 61 -5.32 -20.57 -73.64
C LYS A 61 -6.42 -19.77 -74.34
N ALA A 62 -6.81 -18.64 -73.76
CA ALA A 62 -7.61 -17.64 -74.46
C ALA A 62 -6.69 -16.91 -75.45
N VAL A 63 -7.06 -16.98 -76.73
CA VAL A 63 -6.43 -16.27 -77.85
C VAL A 63 -6.59 -14.77 -77.59
N SER A 64 -5.50 -14.10 -77.21
CA SER A 64 -5.51 -12.65 -77.02
C SER A 64 -5.67 -11.95 -78.37
N ALA A 65 -6.77 -11.20 -78.51
CA ALA A 65 -6.96 -10.30 -79.65
C ALA A 65 -5.76 -9.33 -79.80
N PRO A 66 -5.39 -8.92 -81.02
CA PRO A 66 -4.28 -8.00 -81.27
C PRO A 66 -4.50 -6.69 -80.49
N PRO A 67 -3.47 -6.14 -79.80
CA PRO A 67 -3.60 -4.89 -79.08
C PRO A 67 -3.92 -3.77 -80.08
N GLU A 68 -5.15 -3.26 -80.04
CA GLU A 68 -5.53 -2.07 -80.79
C GLU A 68 -4.56 -0.94 -80.42
N LYS A 69 -3.98 -0.30 -81.44
CA LYS A 69 -3.09 0.85 -81.30
C LYS A 69 -3.89 2.00 -80.65
N ARG A 70 -3.85 2.08 -79.32
CA ARG A 70 -4.45 3.19 -78.58
C ARG A 70 -3.81 4.49 -79.07
N ALA A 71 -4.64 5.41 -79.55
CA ALA A 71 -4.19 6.73 -79.95
C ALA A 71 -3.44 7.38 -78.77
N LYS A 72 -2.34 8.10 -79.06
CA LYS A 72 -1.62 8.87 -78.05
C LYS A 72 -2.55 9.96 -77.52
N VAL A 73 -3.14 9.73 -76.36
CA VAL A 73 -3.97 10.72 -75.65
C VAL A 73 -3.04 11.79 -75.07
N ASP A 74 -3.42 13.06 -75.24
CA ASP A 74 -2.67 14.20 -74.70
C ASP A 74 -2.55 14.10 -73.16
N LYS A 75 -1.40 14.47 -72.61
CA LYS A 75 -1.15 14.45 -71.16
C LYS A 75 -2.11 15.38 -70.41
N PHE A 76 -2.52 16.49 -71.03
CA PHE A 76 -3.48 17.43 -70.43
C PHE A 76 -4.91 16.88 -70.47
N ALA A 77 -5.26 16.10 -71.50
CA ALA A 77 -6.54 15.39 -71.55
C ALA A 77 -6.66 14.41 -70.38
N ASN A 78 -5.58 13.69 -70.07
CA ASN A 78 -5.59 12.69 -69.01
C ASN A 78 -5.85 13.29 -67.63
N GLY A 79 -5.23 14.43 -67.28
CA GLY A 79 -5.49 15.09 -66.00
C GLY A 79 -6.95 15.52 -65.84
N ILE A 80 -7.55 16.10 -66.89
CA ILE A 80 -8.97 16.47 -66.86
C ILE A 80 -9.87 15.23 -66.75
N ILE A 81 -9.56 14.17 -67.49
CA ILE A 81 -10.30 12.90 -67.42
C ILE A 81 -10.19 12.26 -66.02
N GLU A 82 -9.02 12.28 -65.39
CA GLU A 82 -8.83 11.78 -64.02
C GLU A 82 -9.64 12.60 -63.01
N ALA A 83 -9.63 13.93 -63.13
CA ALA A 83 -10.44 14.80 -62.27
C ALA A 83 -11.96 14.56 -62.44
N ILE A 84 -12.45 14.41 -63.67
CA ILE A 84 -13.86 14.05 -63.95
C ILE A 84 -14.20 12.70 -63.33
N ARG A 85 -13.28 11.73 -63.34
CA ARG A 85 -13.49 10.41 -62.72
C ARG A 85 -13.57 10.48 -61.20
N GLN A 86 -12.85 11.41 -60.57
CA GLN A 86 -12.88 11.66 -59.13
C GLN A 86 -14.11 12.47 -58.68
N ALA A 87 -14.91 13.00 -59.61
CA ALA A 87 -16.11 13.77 -59.30
C ALA A 87 -17.27 12.86 -58.86
N ASP A 88 -17.41 12.67 -57.55
CA ASP A 88 -18.49 11.89 -56.94
C ASP A 88 -19.86 12.57 -57.07
N CYS A 89 -19.88 13.89 -57.30
CA CYS A 89 -21.13 14.65 -57.55
C CYS A 89 -21.78 14.35 -58.89
N LEU A 90 -21.07 13.70 -59.82
CA LEU A 90 -21.60 13.32 -61.13
C LEU A 90 -22.07 11.86 -61.10
N ASN A 91 -23.13 11.56 -61.85
CA ASN A 91 -23.49 10.17 -62.12
C ASN A 91 -22.50 9.53 -63.13
N VAL A 92 -22.55 8.20 -63.24
CA VAL A 92 -21.62 7.44 -64.08
C VAL A 92 -21.72 7.84 -65.56
N ASP A 93 -22.93 8.09 -66.06
CA ASP A 93 -23.19 8.44 -67.46
C ASP A 93 -22.67 9.84 -67.82
N CYS A 94 -22.85 10.82 -66.94
CA CYS A 94 -22.32 12.17 -67.07
C CYS A 94 -20.79 12.15 -67.05
N ARG A 95 -20.15 11.35 -66.18
CA ARG A 95 -18.70 11.17 -66.19
C ARG A 95 -18.21 10.59 -67.51
N ALA A 96 -18.89 9.58 -68.05
CA ALA A 96 -18.55 8.98 -69.35
C ALA A 96 -18.72 9.97 -70.51
N MET A 97 -19.82 10.73 -70.52
CA MET A 97 -20.08 11.77 -71.52
C MET A 97 -19.02 12.87 -71.49
N LEU A 98 -18.73 13.45 -70.33
CA LEU A 98 -17.72 14.50 -70.18
C LEU A 98 -16.33 13.97 -70.53
N THR A 99 -15.99 12.75 -70.11
CA THR A 99 -14.73 12.09 -70.49
C THR A 99 -14.59 11.93 -72.00
N ALA A 100 -15.67 11.53 -72.69
CA ALA A 100 -15.68 11.39 -74.15
C ALA A 100 -15.59 12.74 -74.88
N ALA A 101 -16.03 13.83 -74.25
CA ALA A 101 -15.96 15.19 -74.80
C ALA A 101 -14.54 15.78 -74.75
N VAL A 102 -13.72 15.42 -73.74
CA VAL A 102 -12.38 16.01 -73.51
C VAL A 102 -11.47 16.01 -74.77
N PRO A 103 -11.31 14.90 -75.53
CA PRO A 103 -10.46 14.90 -76.72
C PRO A 103 -10.91 15.87 -77.82
N TRP A 104 -12.22 16.15 -77.91
CA TRP A 104 -12.77 17.07 -78.91
C TRP A 104 -12.52 18.53 -78.54
N LEU A 105 -12.46 18.83 -77.24
CA LEU A 105 -12.17 20.17 -76.73
C LEU A 105 -10.69 20.55 -76.91
N LEU A 106 -9.79 19.57 -76.88
CA LEU A 106 -8.34 19.79 -77.05
C LEU A 106 -7.85 19.79 -78.51
N ARG A 107 -8.65 19.29 -79.46
CA ARG A 107 -8.26 19.12 -80.88
C ARG A 107 -8.41 20.37 -81.75
N ARG A 108 -9.02 21.47 -81.28
CA ARG A 108 -9.28 22.69 -82.08
C ARG A 108 -8.71 23.97 -81.45
N VAL A 109 -8.57 24.99 -82.30
CA VAL A 109 -7.72 26.20 -82.24
C VAL A 109 -7.65 26.90 -80.87
N ARG A 110 -6.44 27.40 -80.57
CA ARG A 110 -5.96 28.07 -79.33
C ARG A 110 -6.68 29.35 -78.91
N SER A 111 -7.61 29.89 -79.69
CA SER A 111 -8.27 31.17 -79.40
C SER A 111 -9.71 30.95 -78.97
N GLY A 112 -10.09 31.47 -77.78
CA GLY A 112 -11.45 31.37 -77.24
C GLY A 112 -12.54 31.96 -78.15
N ALA A 113 -12.17 32.81 -79.12
CA ALA A 113 -13.09 33.43 -80.07
C ALA A 113 -13.63 32.48 -81.16
N GLU A 114 -13.04 31.29 -81.33
CA GLU A 114 -13.41 30.34 -82.40
C GLU A 114 -14.10 29.07 -81.88
N ARG A 115 -14.38 28.96 -80.58
CA ARG A 115 -15.07 27.79 -80.02
C ARG A 115 -16.53 27.80 -80.42
N HIS A 116 -17.02 26.68 -80.96
CA HIS A 116 -18.44 26.49 -81.21
C HIS A 116 -19.20 26.53 -79.87
N GLY A 117 -20.43 27.05 -79.83
CA GLY A 117 -21.20 27.20 -78.57
C GLY A 117 -21.30 25.92 -77.74
N LEU A 118 -21.44 24.75 -78.39
CA LEU A 118 -21.42 23.44 -77.72
C LEU A 118 -20.08 23.12 -77.02
N GLN A 119 -18.94 23.55 -77.59
CA GLN A 119 -17.62 23.35 -76.98
C GLN A 119 -17.45 24.25 -75.75
N ALA A 120 -17.89 25.51 -75.83
CA ALA A 120 -17.89 26.43 -74.70
C ALA A 120 -18.77 25.91 -73.55
N CYS A 121 -19.92 25.33 -73.88
CA CYS A 121 -20.81 24.72 -72.90
C CYS A 121 -20.16 23.50 -72.20
N ALA A 122 -19.54 22.59 -72.96
CA ALA A 122 -18.86 21.44 -72.39
C ALA A 122 -17.63 21.82 -71.53
N GLU A 123 -16.88 22.85 -71.95
CA GLU A 123 -15.79 23.42 -71.15
C GLU A 123 -16.29 24.01 -69.82
N ALA A 124 -17.41 24.73 -69.85
CA ALA A 124 -18.01 25.30 -68.64
C ALA A 124 -18.39 24.18 -67.65
N TRP A 125 -19.04 23.10 -68.12
CA TRP A 125 -19.38 21.96 -67.27
C TRP A 125 -18.14 21.25 -66.69
N ILE A 126 -17.08 21.09 -67.48
CA ILE A 126 -15.82 20.51 -66.99
C ILE A 126 -15.20 21.43 -65.92
N THR A 127 -15.18 22.73 -66.16
CA THR A 127 -14.66 23.74 -65.22
C THR A 127 -15.41 23.68 -63.89
N GLU A 128 -16.74 23.72 -63.94
CA GLU A 128 -17.60 23.60 -62.75
C GLU A 128 -17.37 22.28 -62.01
N THR A 129 -17.25 21.17 -62.74
CA THR A 129 -16.96 19.85 -62.16
C THR A 129 -15.62 19.85 -61.42
N LEU A 130 -14.55 20.38 -62.02
CA LEU A 130 -13.22 20.43 -61.40
C LEU A 130 -13.19 21.32 -60.16
N HIS A 131 -13.89 22.47 -60.20
CA HIS A 131 -14.05 23.32 -59.03
C HIS A 131 -14.82 22.61 -57.91
N SER A 132 -15.89 21.89 -58.23
CA SER A 132 -16.64 21.08 -57.25
C SER A 132 -15.75 20.03 -56.58
N VAL A 133 -14.91 19.32 -57.33
CA VAL A 133 -13.94 18.37 -56.76
C VAL A 133 -12.91 19.07 -55.88
N GLN A 134 -12.40 20.22 -56.30
CA GLN A 134 -11.48 21.02 -55.48
C GLN A 134 -12.12 21.45 -54.15
N GLU A 135 -13.38 21.88 -54.18
CA GLU A 135 -14.15 22.25 -52.98
C GLU A 135 -14.37 21.05 -52.06
N GLN A 136 -14.69 19.87 -52.61
CA GLN A 136 -14.82 18.63 -51.83
C GLN A 136 -13.50 18.25 -51.14
N LEU A 137 -12.38 18.27 -51.87
CA LEU A 137 -11.05 18.01 -51.30
C LEU A 137 -10.68 19.05 -50.24
N HIS A 138 -11.05 20.32 -50.45
CA HIS A 138 -10.85 21.37 -49.45
C HIS A 138 -11.69 21.16 -48.20
N SER A 139 -12.96 20.81 -48.36
CA SER A 139 -13.87 20.46 -47.26
C SER A 139 -13.33 19.27 -46.44
N ALA A 140 -12.78 18.24 -47.10
CA ALA A 140 -12.17 17.10 -46.41
C ALA A 140 -10.94 17.48 -45.58
N VAL A 141 -10.14 18.47 -46.03
CA VAL A 141 -9.04 19.04 -45.22
C VAL A 141 -9.59 19.78 -44.00
N LEU A 142 -10.63 20.59 -44.16
CA LEU A 142 -11.27 21.32 -43.06
C LEU A 142 -11.87 20.38 -42.00
N GLU A 143 -12.44 19.25 -42.42
CA GLU A 143 -12.93 18.21 -41.52
C GLU A 143 -11.77 17.54 -40.75
N CYS A 144 -10.65 17.24 -41.41
CA CYS A 144 -9.48 16.74 -40.72
C CYS A 144 -8.87 17.78 -39.76
N ASP A 145 -8.89 19.07 -40.11
CA ASP A 145 -8.49 20.17 -39.23
C ASP A 145 -9.34 20.21 -37.95
N SER A 146 -10.66 20.07 -38.09
CA SER A 146 -11.55 20.05 -36.92
C SER A 146 -11.29 18.82 -36.04
N GLN A 147 -11.08 17.64 -36.64
CA GLN A 147 -10.72 16.43 -35.91
C GLN A 147 -9.39 16.58 -35.16
N VAL A 148 -8.35 17.17 -35.78
CA VAL A 148 -7.09 17.44 -35.08
C VAL A 148 -7.32 18.38 -33.88
N ALA A 149 -8.09 19.45 -34.05
CA ALA A 149 -8.39 20.39 -32.98
C ALA A 149 -9.15 19.72 -31.80
N GLU A 150 -10.11 18.84 -32.09
CA GLU A 150 -10.85 18.07 -31.09
C GLU A 150 -9.91 17.15 -30.29
N VAL A 151 -9.07 16.36 -30.98
CA VAL A 151 -8.12 15.45 -30.32
C VAL A 151 -7.10 16.22 -29.49
N GLU A 152 -6.63 17.38 -29.97
CA GLU A 152 -5.73 18.25 -29.20
C GLU A 152 -6.38 18.81 -27.93
N SER A 153 -7.67 19.17 -27.99
CA SER A 153 -8.42 19.60 -26.82
C SER A 153 -8.51 18.48 -25.79
N GLU A 154 -8.89 17.26 -26.20
CA GLU A 154 -8.94 16.10 -25.30
C GLU A 154 -7.57 15.78 -24.68
N ARG A 155 -6.48 15.92 -25.45
CA ARG A 155 -5.11 15.74 -24.95
C ARG A 155 -4.79 16.73 -23.82
N ARG A 156 -5.14 18.02 -23.96
CA ARG A 156 -4.94 19.04 -22.91
C ARG A 156 -5.74 18.71 -21.65
N ASP A 157 -6.97 18.25 -21.79
CA ASP A 157 -7.80 17.83 -20.64
C ASP A 157 -7.18 16.63 -19.91
N LEU A 158 -6.61 15.68 -20.66
CA LEU A 158 -5.90 14.52 -20.11
C LEU A 158 -4.60 14.93 -19.41
N GLU A 159 -3.83 15.87 -19.96
CA GLU A 159 -2.66 16.45 -19.29
C GLU A 159 -3.04 17.06 -17.93
N GLY A 160 -4.15 17.81 -17.89
CA GLY A 160 -4.70 18.36 -16.65
C GLY A 160 -5.05 17.27 -15.63
N LYS A 161 -5.71 16.19 -16.06
CA LYS A 161 -6.03 15.04 -15.20
C LYS A 161 -4.78 14.32 -14.68
N VAL A 162 -3.75 14.15 -15.51
CA VAL A 162 -2.46 13.58 -15.10
C VAL A 162 -1.82 14.44 -14.01
N ALA A 163 -1.75 15.76 -14.21
CA ALA A 163 -1.17 16.68 -13.24
C ALA A 163 -1.92 16.63 -11.90
N GLN A 164 -3.26 16.63 -11.93
CA GLN A 164 -4.09 16.51 -10.72
C GLN A 164 -3.88 15.17 -10.00
N ALA A 165 -3.87 14.05 -10.74
CA ALA A 165 -3.67 12.72 -10.16
C ALA A 165 -2.27 12.57 -9.53
N GLN A 166 -1.23 13.11 -10.17
CA GLN A 166 0.13 13.13 -9.62
C GLN A 166 0.25 14.00 -8.37
N ALA A 167 -0.41 15.18 -8.36
CA ALA A 167 -0.43 16.03 -7.18
C ALA A 167 -1.11 15.33 -5.99
N ALA A 168 -2.26 14.67 -6.22
CA ALA A 168 -2.95 13.88 -5.21
C ALA A 168 -2.09 12.72 -4.68
N LEU A 169 -1.40 12.01 -5.58
CA LEU A 169 -0.47 10.93 -5.20
C LEU A 169 0.64 11.44 -4.26
N ARG A 170 1.27 12.57 -4.58
CA ARG A 170 2.33 13.17 -3.74
C ARG A 170 1.84 13.54 -2.35
N VAL A 171 0.60 14.05 -2.23
CA VAL A 171 -0.02 14.34 -0.93
C VAL A 171 -0.24 13.05 -0.14
N ALA A 172 -0.76 12.01 -0.79
CA ALA A 172 -0.98 10.72 -0.14
C ALA A 172 0.30 9.97 0.24
N GLU A 173 1.39 10.15 -0.50
CA GLU A 173 2.73 9.66 -0.13
C GLU A 173 3.19 10.26 1.19
N LYS A 174 3.18 11.60 1.30
CA LYS A 174 3.54 12.28 2.56
C LYS A 174 2.66 11.88 3.73
N ALA A 175 1.35 11.72 3.50
CA ALA A 175 0.41 11.28 4.52
C ALA A 175 0.72 9.85 4.99
N ALA A 176 1.05 8.93 4.07
CA ALA A 176 1.43 7.57 4.40
C ALA A 176 2.75 7.50 5.19
N ASP A 177 3.74 8.30 4.82
CA ASP A 177 5.02 8.38 5.54
C ASP A 177 4.83 8.93 6.95
N THR A 178 4.03 9.99 7.10
CA THR A 178 3.71 10.59 8.40
C THR A 178 2.97 9.59 9.30
N ALA A 179 1.96 8.90 8.78
CA ALA A 179 1.22 7.88 9.53
C ALA A 179 2.13 6.69 9.92
N GLN A 180 3.09 6.33 9.08
CA GLN A 180 4.06 5.28 9.39
C GLN A 180 5.02 5.70 10.52
N LEU A 181 5.50 6.95 10.52
CA LEU A 181 6.32 7.48 11.61
C LEU A 181 5.55 7.50 12.93
N GLN A 182 4.28 7.91 12.92
CA GLN A 182 3.41 7.88 14.11
C GLN A 182 3.16 6.46 14.63
N ALA A 183 3.01 5.49 13.72
CA ALA A 183 2.88 4.08 14.09
C ALA A 183 4.17 3.53 14.74
N ALA A 184 5.34 3.95 14.28
CA ALA A 184 6.61 3.59 14.89
C ALA A 184 6.77 4.22 16.29
N SER A 185 6.52 5.52 16.43
CA SER A 185 6.65 6.20 17.74
C SER A 185 5.67 5.68 18.80
N SER A 186 4.45 5.29 18.38
CA SER A 186 3.45 4.71 19.30
C SER A 186 3.80 3.27 19.72
N LEU A 187 4.47 2.50 18.85
CA LEU A 187 5.03 1.20 19.22
C LEU A 187 6.08 1.35 20.32
N ASP A 188 7.05 2.27 20.16
CA ASP A 188 8.10 2.50 21.16
C ASP A 188 7.51 2.94 22.50
N SER A 189 6.49 3.80 22.48
CA SER A 189 5.77 4.24 23.68
C SER A 189 5.04 3.10 24.39
N SER A 190 4.37 2.22 23.63
CA SER A 190 3.69 1.03 24.16
C SER A 190 4.68 0.03 24.79
N GLU A 191 5.82 -0.20 24.15
CA GLU A 191 6.87 -1.07 24.69
C GLU A 191 7.48 -0.50 25.99
N ALA A 192 7.73 0.81 26.04
CA ALA A 192 8.20 1.48 27.25
C ALA A 192 7.18 1.37 28.40
N ALA A 193 5.89 1.61 28.13
CA ALA A 193 4.83 1.48 29.13
C ALA A 193 4.68 0.03 29.65
N LYS A 194 4.80 -0.95 28.76
CA LYS A 194 4.84 -2.37 29.12
C LYS A 194 6.03 -2.71 30.02
N GLY A 195 7.20 -2.15 29.73
CA GLY A 195 8.39 -2.27 30.58
C GLY A 195 8.12 -1.79 32.00
N ARG A 196 7.56 -0.58 32.15
CA ARG A 196 7.17 -0.01 33.45
C ARG A 196 6.16 -0.89 34.19
N LEU A 197 5.18 -1.46 33.49
CA LEU A 197 4.19 -2.36 34.09
C LEU A 197 4.84 -3.61 34.70
N VAL A 198 5.77 -4.24 33.97
CA VAL A 198 6.50 -5.42 34.47
C VAL A 198 7.34 -5.07 35.70
N GLU A 199 7.96 -3.90 35.73
CA GLU A 199 8.74 -3.43 36.88
C GLU A 199 7.86 -3.17 38.12
N ALA A 200 6.71 -2.51 37.95
CA ALA A 200 5.74 -2.26 39.02
C ALA A 200 5.21 -3.58 39.61
N GLN A 201 4.86 -4.55 38.75
CA GLN A 201 4.44 -5.89 39.18
C GLN A 201 5.52 -6.62 39.98
N ARG A 202 6.79 -6.54 39.54
CA ARG A 202 7.92 -7.13 40.28
C ARG A 202 8.13 -6.44 41.63
N ALA A 203 8.01 -5.12 41.69
CA ALA A 203 8.13 -4.36 42.93
C ALA A 203 7.05 -4.77 43.93
N ARG A 204 5.79 -4.85 43.50
CA ARG A 204 4.67 -5.31 44.34
C ARG A 204 4.90 -6.72 44.88
N ARG A 205 5.26 -7.69 44.03
CA ARG A 205 5.52 -9.09 44.46
C ARG A 205 6.64 -9.18 45.51
N ARG A 206 7.70 -8.36 45.36
CA ARG A 206 8.77 -8.28 46.38
C ARG A 206 8.24 -7.75 47.70
N GLY A 207 7.43 -6.69 47.66
CA GLY A 207 6.76 -6.14 48.86
C GLY A 207 5.85 -7.16 49.54
N GLU A 208 5.02 -7.88 48.76
CA GLU A 208 4.13 -8.93 49.26
C GLU A 208 4.90 -10.07 49.93
N SER A 209 6.05 -10.47 49.35
CA SER A 209 6.93 -11.47 49.96
C SER A 209 7.51 -11.00 51.30
N SER A 210 7.97 -9.74 51.40
CA SER A 210 8.49 -9.18 52.64
C SER A 210 7.41 -9.07 53.73
N LEU A 211 6.18 -8.69 53.34
CA LEU A 211 5.02 -8.68 54.23
C LEU A 211 4.70 -10.09 54.76
N ALA A 212 4.66 -11.09 53.87
CA ALA A 212 4.35 -12.47 54.25
C ALA A 212 5.39 -13.05 55.22
N LEU A 213 6.68 -12.75 55.01
CA LEU A 213 7.75 -13.14 55.94
C LEU A 213 7.56 -12.49 57.32
N ALA A 214 7.33 -11.17 57.38
CA ALA A 214 7.12 -10.46 58.64
C ALA A 214 5.91 -10.98 59.43
N LEU A 215 4.80 -11.29 58.75
CA LEU A 215 3.61 -11.88 59.36
C LEU A 215 3.87 -13.29 59.89
N LYS A 216 4.60 -14.12 59.14
CA LYS A 216 4.98 -15.48 59.57
C LYS A 216 5.89 -15.45 60.79
N ASP A 217 6.88 -14.57 60.81
CA ASP A 217 7.80 -14.42 61.93
C ASP A 217 7.08 -13.92 63.18
N LYS A 218 6.17 -12.95 63.02
CA LYS A 218 5.29 -12.50 64.10
C LYS A 218 4.45 -13.65 64.65
N GLN A 219 3.74 -14.38 63.78
CA GLN A 219 2.90 -15.51 64.20
C GLN A 219 3.69 -16.59 64.92
N ARG A 220 4.89 -16.92 64.43
CA ARG A 220 5.79 -17.87 65.09
C ARG A 220 6.16 -17.41 66.50
N LEU A 221 6.45 -16.12 66.68
CA LEU A 221 6.81 -15.58 67.98
C LEU A 221 5.62 -15.54 68.94
N ASP A 222 4.45 -15.11 68.48
CA ASP A 222 3.20 -15.14 69.24
C ASP A 222 2.84 -16.57 69.69
N ASP A 223 3.01 -17.56 68.80
CA ASP A 223 2.82 -18.98 69.12
C ASP A 223 3.77 -19.44 70.23
N ILE A 224 5.03 -19.02 70.22
CA ILE A 224 6.03 -19.39 71.25
C ILE A 224 5.68 -18.72 72.58
N ILE A 225 5.26 -17.45 72.55
CA ILE A 225 4.82 -16.72 73.73
C ILE A 225 3.64 -17.47 74.40
N ILE A 226 2.65 -17.87 73.62
CA ILE A 226 1.43 -18.52 74.13
C ILE A 226 1.70 -19.98 74.55
N LYS A 227 2.37 -20.77 73.72
CA LYS A 227 2.47 -22.23 73.89
C LYS A 227 3.64 -22.67 74.77
N HIS A 228 4.71 -21.87 74.86
CA HIS A 228 5.94 -22.27 75.55
C HIS A 228 6.32 -21.34 76.69
N PHE A 229 6.11 -20.02 76.54
CA PHE A 229 6.48 -19.06 77.57
C PHE A 229 5.38 -18.86 78.64
N ALA A 230 4.12 -18.70 78.22
CA ALA A 230 3.01 -18.46 79.16
C ALA A 230 2.80 -19.58 80.19
N PRO A 231 2.89 -20.89 79.85
CA PRO A 231 2.78 -21.96 80.83
C PRO A 231 3.82 -21.84 81.95
N LEU A 232 5.04 -21.42 81.62
CA LEU A 232 6.11 -21.27 82.61
C LEU A 232 5.82 -20.21 83.67
N LYS A 233 4.87 -19.30 83.45
CA LYS A 233 4.41 -18.32 84.44
C LYS A 233 3.22 -18.81 85.29
N GLY A 234 2.55 -19.88 84.88
CA GLY A 234 1.43 -20.45 85.63
C GLY A 234 1.89 -21.16 86.91
N GLU A 235 0.98 -21.29 87.88
CA GLU A 235 1.22 -22.04 89.12
C GLU A 235 1.16 -23.57 88.92
N ASP A 236 0.77 -24.03 87.73
CA ASP A 236 0.65 -25.45 87.42
C ASP A 236 2.01 -26.15 87.51
N ALA A 237 2.06 -27.27 88.23
CA ALA A 237 3.25 -28.10 88.33
C ALA A 237 3.47 -28.86 87.01
N PHE A 238 4.47 -28.43 86.23
CA PHE A 238 4.86 -29.10 84.98
C PHE A 238 5.76 -30.32 85.25
N GLY A 239 5.62 -31.34 84.40
CA GLY A 239 6.55 -32.45 84.40
C GLY A 239 7.94 -32.01 83.91
N VAL A 240 9.01 -32.60 84.45
CA VAL A 240 10.41 -32.32 84.06
C VAL A 240 10.61 -32.39 82.54
N VAL A 241 9.92 -33.31 81.86
CA VAL A 241 9.98 -33.52 80.41
C VAL A 241 9.44 -32.33 79.61
N GLU A 242 8.35 -31.71 80.07
CA GLU A 242 7.71 -30.57 79.39
C GLU A 242 8.57 -29.31 79.52
N VAL A 243 9.14 -29.12 80.71
CA VAL A 243 10.06 -28.02 81.01
C VAL A 243 11.30 -28.09 80.13
N GLU A 244 11.91 -29.26 79.96
CA GLU A 244 13.04 -29.42 79.05
C GLU A 244 12.67 -29.13 77.58
N ARG A 245 11.45 -29.48 77.17
CA ARG A 245 10.94 -29.16 75.82
C ARG A 245 10.81 -27.66 75.63
N TYR A 246 10.28 -26.94 76.61
CA TYR A 246 10.17 -25.47 76.55
C TYR A 246 11.55 -24.81 76.52
N ALA A 247 12.49 -25.27 77.36
CA ALA A 247 13.86 -24.75 77.37
C ALA A 247 14.57 -24.93 76.02
N LYS A 248 14.38 -26.08 75.36
CA LYS A 248 14.94 -26.33 74.01
C LYS A 248 14.42 -25.36 72.94
N VAL A 249 13.18 -24.87 73.07
CA VAL A 249 12.59 -23.92 72.11
C VAL A 249 12.99 -22.48 72.45
N LEU A 250 13.05 -22.13 73.74
CA LEU A 250 13.32 -20.76 74.20
C LEU A 250 14.80 -20.38 74.17
N ALA A 251 15.72 -21.35 74.37
CA ALA A 251 17.16 -21.09 74.40
C ALA A 251 17.71 -20.41 73.11
N PRO A 252 17.45 -20.91 71.89
CA PRO A 252 17.95 -20.25 70.68
C PRO A 252 17.33 -18.86 70.46
N LEU A 253 16.09 -18.65 70.93
CA LEU A 253 15.44 -17.33 70.82
C LEU A 253 16.05 -16.30 71.78
N ALA A 254 16.56 -16.74 72.93
CA ALA A 254 17.25 -15.85 73.86
C ALA A 254 18.51 -15.23 73.19
N GLU A 255 19.20 -16.03 72.38
CA GLU A 255 20.31 -15.58 71.55
C GLU A 255 19.84 -14.66 70.42
N ASP A 256 18.82 -15.05 69.65
CA ASP A 256 18.24 -14.24 68.55
C ASP A 256 17.72 -12.87 69.02
N LEU A 257 17.21 -12.78 70.26
CA LEU A 257 16.72 -11.55 70.89
C LEU A 257 17.84 -10.66 71.44
N GLY A 258 19.09 -11.15 71.46
CA GLY A 258 20.23 -10.45 72.02
C GLY A 258 20.13 -10.26 73.53
N LEU A 259 19.59 -11.24 74.27
CA LEU A 259 19.64 -11.21 75.73
C LEU A 259 21.09 -11.28 76.23
N ASP A 260 21.35 -10.74 77.41
CA ASP A 260 22.70 -10.77 77.99
C ASP A 260 23.22 -12.22 78.17
N ALA A 261 24.50 -12.44 77.92
CA ALA A 261 25.11 -13.77 77.97
C ALA A 261 24.93 -14.46 79.34
N SER A 262 24.88 -13.69 80.43
CA SER A 262 24.62 -14.23 81.77
C SER A 262 23.18 -14.76 81.91
N LEU A 263 22.19 -14.08 81.30
CA LEU A 263 20.80 -14.54 81.25
C LEU A 263 20.64 -15.75 80.34
N GLN A 264 21.34 -15.78 79.19
CA GLN A 264 21.33 -16.94 78.30
C GLN A 264 21.89 -18.18 78.99
N ALA A 265 22.95 -18.04 79.78
CA ALA A 265 23.55 -19.14 80.55
C ALA A 265 22.67 -19.58 81.73
N ALA A 266 21.97 -18.65 82.39
CA ALA A 266 21.09 -18.94 83.52
C ALA A 266 19.74 -19.55 83.10
N LEU A 267 19.20 -19.15 81.95
CA LEU A 267 17.86 -19.54 81.48
C LEU A 267 17.59 -21.05 81.51
N PRO A 268 18.49 -21.94 81.01
CA PRO A 268 18.27 -23.38 81.07
C PRO A 268 18.09 -23.92 82.49
N MET A 269 18.80 -23.33 83.47
CA MET A 269 18.70 -23.72 84.88
C MET A 269 17.44 -23.16 85.52
N SER A 270 17.12 -21.89 85.27
CA SER A 270 15.92 -21.22 85.77
C SER A 270 14.64 -21.89 85.29
N LEU A 271 14.64 -22.35 84.03
CA LEU A 271 13.51 -23.03 83.43
C LEU A 271 13.24 -24.39 84.10
N ARG A 272 14.29 -25.13 84.48
CA ARG A 272 14.21 -26.47 85.10
C ARG A 272 13.59 -26.49 86.50
N ARG A 273 13.61 -25.37 87.22
CA ARG A 273 13.01 -25.29 88.56
C ARG A 273 11.50 -25.04 88.50
N PRO A 274 10.71 -25.68 89.38
CA PRO A 274 9.26 -25.46 89.44
C PRO A 274 8.97 -24.02 89.88
N PRO A 275 7.84 -23.42 89.45
CA PRO A 275 7.55 -22.00 89.68
C PRO A 275 7.69 -21.53 91.14
N GLY A 276 7.31 -22.37 92.12
CA GLY A 276 7.38 -22.05 93.55
C GLY A 276 8.77 -22.15 94.18
N GLU A 277 9.74 -22.77 93.51
CA GLU A 277 11.13 -22.90 93.99
C GLU A 277 12.10 -21.95 93.27
N ARG A 278 11.60 -21.10 92.38
CA ARG A 278 12.43 -20.15 91.64
C ARG A 278 12.89 -19.03 92.56
N ASP A 279 14.18 -18.74 92.54
CA ASP A 279 14.73 -17.62 93.28
C ASP A 279 14.41 -16.27 92.59
N ALA A 280 14.70 -15.17 93.29
CA ALA A 280 14.41 -13.82 92.78
C ALA A 280 15.15 -13.51 91.45
N PHE A 281 16.32 -14.10 91.24
CA PHE A 281 17.10 -13.91 90.01
C PHE A 281 16.46 -14.68 88.84
N GLU A 282 16.03 -15.91 89.07
CA GLU A 282 15.34 -16.74 88.08
C GLU A 282 14.00 -16.14 87.64
N LEU A 283 13.24 -15.57 88.58
CA LEU A 283 12.02 -14.82 88.29
C LEU A 283 12.31 -13.59 87.42
N SER A 284 13.35 -12.82 87.75
CA SER A 284 13.75 -11.65 86.95
C SER A 284 14.23 -12.05 85.55
N ALA A 285 14.97 -13.15 85.41
CA ALA A 285 15.42 -13.66 84.11
C ALA A 285 14.24 -14.04 83.21
N LEU A 286 13.21 -14.70 83.76
CA LEU A 286 11.97 -15.02 83.03
C LEU A 286 11.18 -13.75 82.66
N GLU A 287 11.10 -12.78 83.55
CA GLU A 287 10.44 -11.50 83.27
C GLU A 287 11.14 -10.73 82.15
N GLN A 288 12.47 -10.68 82.16
CA GLN A 288 13.27 -10.05 81.12
C GLN A 288 13.12 -10.77 79.77
N LEU A 289 13.16 -12.11 79.75
CA LEU A 289 12.87 -12.89 78.53
C LEU A 289 11.46 -12.60 78.00
N GLY A 290 10.46 -12.57 78.88
CA GLY A 290 9.09 -12.25 78.49
C GLY A 290 8.96 -10.86 77.90
N THR A 291 9.60 -9.87 78.51
CA THR A 291 9.64 -8.49 78.02
C THR A 291 10.32 -8.41 76.66
N ALA A 292 11.43 -9.11 76.46
CA ALA A 292 12.14 -9.17 75.18
C ALA A 292 11.28 -9.81 74.07
N LEU A 293 10.61 -10.93 74.35
CA LEU A 293 9.68 -11.60 73.41
C LEU A 293 8.54 -10.66 73.00
N HIS A 294 7.86 -10.02 73.96
CA HIS A 294 6.77 -9.08 73.66
C HIS A 294 7.26 -7.87 72.87
N LYS A 295 8.41 -7.30 73.25
CA LYS A 295 9.02 -6.19 72.53
C LYS A 295 9.30 -6.57 71.07
N ARG A 296 9.87 -7.75 70.84
CA ARG A 296 10.14 -8.24 69.48
C ARG A 296 8.86 -8.51 68.68
N ALA A 297 7.81 -9.01 69.32
CA ALA A 297 6.49 -9.18 68.68
C ALA A 297 5.90 -7.84 68.25
N VAL A 298 6.00 -6.81 69.08
CA VAL A 298 5.57 -5.44 68.76
C VAL A 298 6.40 -4.84 67.62
N GLU A 299 7.72 -5.07 67.59
CA GLU A 299 8.58 -4.65 66.48
C GLU A 299 8.19 -5.33 65.17
N LEU A 300 7.99 -6.65 65.15
CA LEU A 300 7.56 -7.38 63.96
C LEU A 300 6.16 -6.94 63.51
N ALA A 301 5.26 -6.63 64.44
CA ALA A 301 3.96 -6.06 64.11
C ALA A 301 4.07 -4.69 63.43
N ARG A 302 4.98 -3.82 63.89
CA ARG A 302 5.26 -2.53 63.24
C ARG A 302 5.87 -2.71 61.85
N VAL A 303 6.79 -3.66 61.68
CA VAL A 303 7.37 -3.99 60.36
C VAL A 303 6.31 -4.53 59.41
N ALA A 304 5.43 -5.40 59.89
CA ALA A 304 4.31 -5.91 59.09
C ALA A 304 3.36 -4.79 58.66
N GLU A 305 3.00 -3.88 59.56
CA GLU A 305 2.14 -2.74 59.22
C GLU A 305 2.80 -1.80 58.21
N ALA A 306 4.09 -1.48 58.38
CA ALA A 306 4.84 -0.68 57.42
C ALA A 306 4.91 -1.35 56.04
N ASN A 307 5.15 -2.67 55.99
CA ASN A 307 5.14 -3.43 54.75
C ASN A 307 3.75 -3.48 54.10
N ASN A 308 2.69 -3.57 54.90
CA ASN A 308 1.31 -3.56 54.42
C ASN A 308 0.97 -2.23 53.72
N ILE A 309 1.32 -1.11 54.35
CA ILE A 309 1.18 0.23 53.75
C ILE A 309 1.99 0.32 52.44
N ALA A 310 3.25 -0.14 52.45
CA ALA A 310 4.10 -0.12 51.26
C ALA A 310 3.52 -0.96 50.09
N VAL A 311 2.99 -2.15 50.38
CA VAL A 311 2.33 -3.01 49.38
C VAL A 311 1.07 -2.34 48.84
N ALA A 312 0.29 -1.67 49.68
CA ALA A 312 -0.90 -0.92 49.24
C ALA A 312 -0.53 0.22 48.27
N GLU A 313 0.52 0.99 48.56
CA GLU A 313 1.01 2.04 47.66
C GLU A 313 1.57 1.47 46.35
N LEU A 314 2.33 0.37 46.39
CA LEU A 314 2.79 -0.34 45.19
C LEU A 314 1.63 -0.85 44.34
N GLY A 315 0.53 -1.30 44.96
CA GLY A 315 -0.70 -1.68 44.27
C GLY A 315 -1.36 -0.52 43.53
N LYS A 316 -1.37 0.68 44.12
CA LYS A 316 -1.86 1.91 43.45
C LYS A 316 -0.96 2.28 42.28
N THR A 317 0.37 2.24 42.45
CA THR A 317 1.33 2.50 41.37
C THR A 317 1.15 1.51 40.21
N GLU A 318 1.02 0.21 40.50
CA GLU A 318 0.77 -0.82 39.47
C GLU A 318 -0.53 -0.51 38.69
N ALA A 319 -1.62 -0.17 39.38
CA ALA A 319 -2.89 0.15 38.74
C ALA A 319 -2.77 1.37 37.81
N MET A 320 -2.07 2.44 38.23
CA MET A 320 -1.82 3.62 37.39
C MET A 320 -1.01 3.26 36.15
N VAL A 321 0.09 2.52 36.30
CA VAL A 321 0.95 2.12 35.17
C VAL A 321 0.21 1.15 34.23
N HIS A 322 -0.69 0.32 34.74
CA HIS A 322 -1.53 -0.54 33.92
C HIS A 322 -2.50 0.28 33.05
N MET A 323 -3.08 1.35 33.59
CA MET A 323 -3.92 2.27 32.81
C MET A 323 -3.12 2.97 31.71
N GLU A 324 -1.90 3.43 32.02
CA GLU A 324 -0.98 4.02 31.01
C GLU A 324 -0.66 3.02 29.89
N TYR A 325 -0.35 1.77 30.23
CA TYR A 325 -0.07 0.72 29.25
C TYR A 325 -1.27 0.51 28.32
N ASN A 326 -2.47 0.34 28.87
CA ASN A 326 -3.69 0.17 28.08
C ASN A 326 -3.91 1.35 27.11
N SER A 327 -3.75 2.58 27.60
CA SER A 327 -3.88 3.78 26.77
C SER A 327 -2.84 3.82 25.64
N SER A 328 -1.59 3.45 25.92
CA SER A 328 -0.52 3.39 24.91
C SER A 328 -0.74 2.28 23.87
N ASP A 329 -1.29 1.14 24.27
CA ASP A 329 -1.60 0.01 23.39
C ASP A 329 -2.77 0.33 22.45
N GLU A 330 -3.80 1.03 22.95
CA GLU A 330 -4.88 1.58 22.12
C GLU A 330 -4.37 2.62 21.12
N ALA A 331 -3.50 3.53 21.55
CA ALA A 331 -2.88 4.52 20.67
C ALA A 331 -2.03 3.85 19.57
N GLN A 332 -1.26 2.82 19.91
CA GLN A 332 -0.49 2.01 18.96
C GLN A 332 -1.41 1.34 17.92
N LYS A 333 -2.50 0.71 18.36
CA LYS A 333 -3.49 0.08 17.45
C LYS A 333 -4.11 1.10 16.50
N ALA A 334 -4.52 2.25 17.01
CA ALA A 334 -5.09 3.33 16.21
C ALA A 334 -4.09 3.87 15.16
N ALA A 335 -2.85 4.13 15.56
CA ALA A 335 -1.80 4.59 14.66
C ALA A 335 -1.46 3.54 13.59
N ALA A 336 -1.39 2.26 13.95
CA ALA A 336 -1.15 1.17 13.01
C ALA A 336 -2.29 1.04 11.98
N GLN A 337 -3.55 1.23 12.39
CA GLN A 337 -4.68 1.22 11.48
C GLN A 337 -4.65 2.42 10.52
N SER A 338 -4.40 3.63 11.04
CA SER A 338 -4.22 4.84 10.22
C SER A 338 -3.13 4.66 9.15
N ALA A 339 -1.98 4.08 9.52
CA ALA A 339 -0.90 3.78 8.57
C ALA A 339 -1.32 2.78 7.47
N ARG A 340 -2.16 1.79 7.79
CA ARG A 340 -2.71 0.85 6.80
C ARG A 340 -3.65 1.57 5.83
N ASP A 341 -4.56 2.38 6.34
CA ASP A 341 -5.54 3.12 5.54
C ASP A 341 -4.86 4.12 4.60
N ALA A 342 -3.85 4.85 5.09
CA ALA A 342 -3.06 5.76 4.28
C ALA A 342 -2.31 5.02 3.14
N ARG A 343 -1.76 3.83 3.40
CA ARG A 343 -1.12 3.00 2.36
C ARG A 343 -2.10 2.52 1.30
N VAL A 344 -3.32 2.12 1.69
CA VAL A 344 -4.38 1.72 0.75
C VAL A 344 -4.78 2.92 -0.11
N HIS A 345 -4.97 4.09 0.50
CA HIS A 345 -5.31 5.32 -0.23
C HIS A 345 -4.22 5.71 -1.24
N ARG A 346 -2.94 5.68 -0.83
CA ARG A 346 -1.79 5.91 -1.72
C ARG A 346 -1.79 4.97 -2.93
N ARG A 347 -2.05 3.67 -2.72
CA ARG A 347 -2.13 2.69 -3.82
C ARG A 347 -3.26 3.00 -4.80
N LYS A 348 -4.43 3.39 -4.31
CA LYS A 348 -5.57 3.78 -5.16
C LYS A 348 -5.22 4.98 -6.03
N LEU A 349 -4.59 6.02 -5.46
CA LEU A 349 -4.18 7.20 -6.21
C LEU A 349 -3.04 6.92 -7.20
N ALA A 350 -2.11 6.03 -6.85
CA ALA A 350 -1.07 5.59 -7.78
C ALA A 350 -1.65 4.89 -9.02
N ALA A 351 -2.65 4.02 -8.82
CA ALA A 351 -3.36 3.37 -9.92
C ALA A 351 -4.11 4.40 -10.80
N ALA A 352 -4.77 5.40 -10.20
CA ALA A 352 -5.45 6.47 -10.93
C ALA A 352 -4.46 7.33 -11.74
N ALA A 353 -3.29 7.65 -11.19
CA ALA A 353 -2.24 8.38 -11.90
C ALA A 353 -1.71 7.58 -13.11
N SER A 354 -1.50 6.27 -12.93
CA SER A 354 -1.09 5.37 -14.02
C SER A 354 -2.15 5.25 -15.12
N ASP A 355 -3.43 5.15 -14.77
CA ASP A 355 -4.54 5.10 -15.74
C ASP A 355 -4.63 6.41 -16.53
N ALA A 356 -4.53 7.56 -15.86
CA ALA A 356 -4.52 8.86 -16.52
C ALA A 356 -3.35 9.00 -17.52
N GLN A 357 -2.16 8.50 -17.17
CA GLN A 357 -1.00 8.49 -18.06
C GLN A 357 -1.20 7.58 -19.28
N ALA A 358 -1.79 6.39 -19.08
CA ALA A 358 -2.08 5.47 -20.18
C ALA A 358 -3.08 6.08 -21.17
N ARG A 359 -4.11 6.78 -20.68
CA ARG A 359 -5.07 7.50 -21.52
C ARG A 359 -4.44 8.66 -22.29
N LEU A 360 -3.50 9.37 -21.68
CA LEU A 360 -2.74 10.42 -22.36
C LEU A 360 -1.89 9.84 -23.50
N ALA A 361 -1.17 8.74 -23.25
CA ALA A 361 -0.39 8.08 -24.30
C ALA A 361 -1.27 7.61 -25.47
N ALA A 362 -2.43 7.03 -25.18
CA ALA A 362 -3.38 6.62 -26.22
C ALA A 362 -3.94 7.81 -27.04
N SER A 363 -4.13 8.98 -26.41
CA SER A 363 -4.59 10.17 -27.14
C SER A 363 -3.48 10.79 -28.00
N GLU A 364 -2.21 10.67 -27.60
CA GLU A 364 -1.05 11.06 -28.42
C GLU A 364 -0.92 10.21 -29.68
N GLU A 365 -1.10 8.89 -29.58
CA GLU A 365 -1.14 7.98 -30.73
C GLU A 365 -2.29 8.34 -31.68
N ARG A 366 -3.48 8.61 -31.13
CA ARG A 366 -4.64 9.05 -31.92
C ARG A 366 -4.36 10.37 -32.63
N LEU A 367 -3.76 11.35 -31.95
CA LEU A 367 -3.40 12.64 -32.53
C LEU A 367 -2.40 12.49 -33.69
N ALA A 368 -1.40 11.62 -33.54
CA ALA A 368 -0.45 11.33 -34.61
C ALA A 368 -1.15 10.75 -35.85
N ALA A 369 -2.04 9.76 -35.65
CA ALA A 369 -2.81 9.16 -36.74
C ALA A 369 -3.71 10.18 -37.46
N THR A 370 -4.42 11.03 -36.72
CA THR A 370 -5.27 12.09 -37.31
C THR A 370 -4.44 13.12 -38.09
N ARG A 371 -3.24 13.48 -37.60
CA ARG A 371 -2.33 14.37 -38.32
C ARG A 371 -1.82 13.77 -39.63
N THR A 372 -1.46 12.48 -39.64
CA THR A 372 -1.08 11.78 -40.88
C THR A 372 -2.23 11.76 -41.88
N ALA A 373 -3.45 11.43 -41.45
CA ALA A 373 -4.63 11.45 -42.32
C ALA A 373 -4.88 12.85 -42.92
N ARG A 374 -4.74 13.91 -42.10
CA ARG A 374 -4.83 15.30 -42.57
C ARG A 374 -3.77 15.60 -43.63
N GLU A 375 -2.51 15.23 -43.41
CA GLU A 375 -1.41 15.45 -44.36
C GLU A 375 -1.65 14.76 -45.70
N GLU A 376 -2.17 13.54 -45.70
CA GLU A 376 -2.58 12.82 -46.91
C GLU A 376 -3.65 13.59 -47.70
N LYS A 377 -4.67 14.12 -47.03
CA LYS A 377 -5.72 14.95 -47.67
C LYS A 377 -5.17 16.25 -48.22
N VAL A 378 -4.29 16.93 -47.47
CA VAL A 378 -3.61 18.16 -47.92
C VAL A 378 -2.74 17.90 -49.14
N ASN A 379 -1.99 16.78 -49.15
CA ASN A 379 -1.17 16.38 -50.30
C ASN A 379 -2.05 16.08 -51.51
N THR A 380 -3.16 15.34 -51.34
CA THR A 380 -4.14 15.06 -52.40
C THR A 380 -4.70 16.36 -53.01
N LEU A 381 -5.11 17.33 -52.17
CA LEU A 381 -5.57 18.64 -52.63
C LEU A 381 -4.47 19.42 -53.37
N ARG A 382 -3.23 19.36 -52.90
CA ARG A 382 -2.07 20.03 -53.54
C ARG A 382 -1.76 19.40 -54.90
N GLU A 383 -1.78 18.09 -54.99
CA GLU A 383 -1.59 17.35 -56.25
C GLU A 383 -2.71 17.70 -57.24
N PHE A 384 -3.97 17.71 -56.78
CA PHE A 384 -5.11 18.09 -57.60
C PHE A 384 -4.97 19.52 -58.16
N ARG A 385 -4.61 20.49 -57.31
CA ARG A 385 -4.39 21.88 -57.74
C ARG A 385 -3.20 22.02 -58.68
N SER A 386 -2.08 21.34 -58.41
CA SER A 386 -0.87 21.50 -59.21
C SER A 386 -0.95 20.79 -60.57
N TYR A 387 -1.66 19.67 -60.66
CA TYR A 387 -1.79 18.89 -61.89
C TYR A 387 -3.11 19.13 -62.63
N ASN A 388 -4.25 18.85 -62.01
CA ASN A 388 -5.55 18.85 -62.70
C ASN A 388 -6.02 20.25 -63.05
N MET A 389 -5.90 21.21 -62.11
CA MET A 389 -6.26 22.61 -62.39
C MET A 389 -5.32 23.25 -63.41
N ALA A 390 -4.02 22.92 -63.41
CA ALA A 390 -3.10 23.38 -64.45
C ALA A 390 -3.45 22.83 -65.84
N CYS A 391 -3.94 21.59 -65.93
CA CYS A 391 -4.46 21.03 -67.20
C CYS A 391 -5.70 21.79 -67.68
N LEU A 392 -6.57 22.22 -66.75
CA LEU A 392 -7.73 23.05 -67.07
C LEU A 392 -7.32 24.43 -67.60
N ASP A 393 -6.30 25.06 -67.02
CA ASP A 393 -5.80 26.36 -67.50
C ASP A 393 -5.28 26.26 -68.94
N VAL A 394 -4.57 25.18 -69.27
CA VAL A 394 -4.13 24.87 -70.65
C VAL A 394 -5.33 24.71 -71.57
N LEU A 395 -6.37 23.98 -71.13
CA LEU A 395 -7.60 23.81 -71.89
C LEU A 395 -8.29 25.15 -72.14
N GLN A 396 -8.30 26.06 -71.17
CA GLN A 396 -8.91 27.38 -71.29
C GLN A 396 -8.09 28.34 -72.18
N GLY A 397 -6.91 27.93 -72.66
CA GLY A 397 -6.03 28.80 -73.45
C GLY A 397 -5.42 29.94 -72.61
N LYS A 398 -5.55 29.89 -71.28
CA LYS A 398 -4.76 30.73 -70.38
C LYS A 398 -3.33 30.26 -70.57
N ALA A 399 -2.49 31.09 -71.20
CA ALA A 399 -1.11 30.74 -71.48
C ALA A 399 -0.49 30.19 -70.19
N VAL A 400 -0.04 28.93 -70.21
CA VAL A 400 0.84 28.43 -69.15
C VAL A 400 1.97 29.44 -69.09
N PRO A 401 2.20 30.15 -67.98
CA PRO A 401 3.32 31.08 -67.89
C PRO A 401 4.52 30.24 -68.28
N ALA A 402 5.12 30.56 -69.45
CA ALA A 402 6.12 29.72 -70.08
C ALA A 402 7.14 29.39 -69.01
N ARG A 403 7.12 28.13 -68.51
CA ARG A 403 7.83 27.68 -67.32
C ARG A 403 9.24 28.19 -67.50
N ALA A 404 9.58 29.28 -66.80
CA ALA A 404 10.78 30.05 -67.06
C ALA A 404 11.90 29.02 -67.07
N ALA A 405 12.42 28.79 -68.27
CA ALA A 405 13.42 27.76 -68.50
C ALA A 405 14.46 28.01 -67.42
N SER A 406 14.64 27.01 -66.57
CA SER A 406 15.75 26.94 -65.64
C SER A 406 16.98 27.39 -66.40
N ALA A 407 17.43 28.60 -66.11
CA ALA A 407 18.76 29.08 -66.40
C ALA A 407 19.71 28.18 -65.60
N SER A 408 19.95 27.00 -66.15
CA SER A 408 21.17 26.23 -65.97
C SER A 408 22.12 26.64 -67.08
N ALA A 409 22.51 27.92 -67.06
CA ALA A 409 23.63 28.47 -67.78
C ALA A 409 24.18 29.63 -66.92
N GLU A 410 25.43 29.49 -66.47
CA GLU A 410 26.28 30.44 -65.72
C GLU A 410 25.97 30.55 -64.21
N ALA A 411 26.82 30.15 -63.25
CA ALA A 411 28.25 29.79 -63.24
C ALA A 411 28.54 28.79 -62.10
#